data_AF-A0A318NG39-F1
#
_entry.id   AF-A0A318NG39-F1
#
_cell.length_a   1.000
_cell.length_b   1.000
_cell.length_c   1.000
_cell.angle_alpha   90.00
_cell.angle_beta   90.00
_cell.angle_gamma   90.00
#
_symmetry.space_group_name_H-M   'P 1'
#
loop_
_entity.id
_entity.type
_entity.pdbx_description
1 polymer ?
#
loop_
_entity_poly.entity_id
_entity_poly.type
_entity_poly.pdbx_seq_one_letter_code
_entity_poly.pdbx_strand_id
1 'polypeptide(L)'
;MTSPTWPEIAARLRDTIDRCDRDTDLELSAGPRGMWLLVRRQAVRVVCPGHDEARLAVLGWHRPTDGGGWWYEAPRTPEQVERLSVFVTRTAAEVLTHRPGALSCRPVPPAARRGPEARSAAGPGPTTRSVATRPAPNESAPVEVTQVEPTAAGTAPTEPTVAAVLAAAVDRRDLPGYLGTLAGATVCVPLAGEPAPDASFPWTVVGDATGTPLLPVFTSPEALAAFTGDGVPFVALPCADLFEDWPDPSWGLAVDPGSARAVALAAPALAALLTANVRTG
;
A
#
# COMPACT_ATOMS: atom_id res chain seq x y z
N MET A 1 -9.54 5.14 -39.65
CA MET A 1 -8.54 4.66 -38.67
C MET A 1 -9.28 4.44 -37.37
N THR A 2 -9.42 3.19 -36.94
CA THR A 2 -10.14 2.82 -35.71
C THR A 2 -9.41 3.40 -34.50
N SER A 3 -10.13 4.04 -33.58
CA SER A 3 -9.53 4.49 -32.33
C SER A 3 -9.05 3.28 -31.51
N PRO A 4 -7.87 3.37 -30.86
CA PRO A 4 -7.35 2.25 -30.09
C PRO A 4 -8.30 1.90 -28.95
N THR A 5 -8.43 0.61 -28.63
CA THR A 5 -9.21 0.15 -27.48
C THR A 5 -8.35 0.10 -26.20
N TRP A 6 -8.98 0.04 -25.02
CA TRP A 6 -8.26 -0.05 -23.75
C TRP A 6 -7.34 -1.30 -23.66
N PRO A 7 -7.77 -2.50 -24.08
CA PRO A 7 -6.87 -3.66 -24.14
C PRO A 7 -5.67 -3.46 -25.07
N GLU A 8 -5.86 -2.79 -26.22
CA GLU A 8 -4.76 -2.47 -27.13
C GLU A 8 -3.75 -1.50 -26.52
N ILE A 9 -4.21 -0.54 -25.71
CA ILE A 9 -3.34 0.37 -24.97
C ILE A 9 -2.54 -0.39 -23.91
N ALA A 10 -3.18 -1.29 -23.16
CA ALA A 10 -2.50 -2.12 -22.17
C ALA A 10 -1.42 -3.02 -22.81
N ALA A 11 -1.74 -3.67 -23.94
CA ALA A 11 -0.78 -4.48 -24.68
C ALA A 11 0.40 -3.65 -25.19
N ARG A 12 0.15 -2.46 -25.77
CA ARG A 12 1.21 -1.55 -26.21
C ARG A 12 2.09 -1.06 -25.06
N LEU A 13 1.50 -0.80 -23.90
CA LEU A 13 2.23 -0.36 -22.71
C LEU A 13 3.17 -1.46 -22.22
N ARG A 14 2.66 -2.69 -22.09
CA ARG A 14 3.46 -3.87 -21.74
C ARG A 14 4.63 -4.05 -22.70
N ASP A 15 4.36 -4.08 -24.00
CA ASP A 15 5.40 -4.25 -25.03
C ASP A 15 6.42 -3.09 -25.03
N THR A 16 6.03 -1.90 -24.56
CA THR A 16 6.94 -0.76 -24.41
C THR A 16 7.84 -0.94 -23.20
N ILE A 17 7.27 -1.35 -22.05
CA ILE A 17 8.03 -1.64 -20.83
C ILE A 17 9.01 -2.80 -21.05
N ASP A 18 8.60 -3.85 -21.76
CA ASP A 18 9.47 -5.00 -22.04
C ASP A 18 10.65 -4.63 -22.93
N ARG A 19 10.46 -3.71 -23.89
CA ARG A 19 11.53 -3.21 -24.77
C ARG A 19 12.48 -2.20 -24.12
N CYS A 20 12.22 -1.76 -22.88
CA CYS A 20 13.10 -0.81 -22.19
C CYS A 20 14.37 -1.51 -21.64
N ASP A 21 15.44 -1.55 -22.42
CA ASP A 21 16.71 -2.14 -21.97
C ASP A 21 17.48 -1.27 -20.95
N ARG A 22 17.01 -0.06 -20.67
CA ARG A 22 17.59 0.91 -19.73
C ARG A 22 16.51 1.59 -18.91
N ASP A 23 16.91 2.16 -17.79
CA ASP A 23 16.03 2.98 -16.96
C ASP A 23 15.39 4.09 -17.82
N THR A 24 14.07 4.03 -17.94
CA THR A 24 13.28 4.87 -18.84
C THR A 24 12.08 5.39 -18.08
N ASP A 25 11.86 6.70 -18.12
CA ASP A 25 10.62 7.28 -17.62
C ASP A 25 9.64 7.38 -18.79
N LEU A 26 8.42 6.89 -18.62
CA LEU A 26 7.31 7.03 -19.56
C LEU A 26 6.28 7.97 -18.94
N GLU A 27 5.72 8.87 -19.73
CA GLU A 27 4.57 9.69 -19.35
C GLU A 27 3.34 9.23 -20.14
N LEU A 28 2.28 8.89 -19.41
CA LEU A 28 0.94 8.70 -19.94
C LEU A 28 0.13 9.95 -19.63
N SER A 29 -0.22 10.72 -20.65
CA SER A 29 -1.01 11.94 -20.48
C SER A 29 -2.22 12.01 -21.40
N ALA A 30 -3.28 12.63 -20.88
CA ALA A 30 -4.49 12.99 -21.61
C ALA A 30 -4.82 14.46 -21.28
N GLY A 31 -4.41 15.37 -22.17
CA GLY A 31 -4.54 16.81 -21.95
C GLY A 31 -3.70 17.29 -20.76
N PRO A 32 -4.27 17.97 -19.75
CA PRO A 32 -3.53 18.49 -18.60
C PRO A 32 -3.27 17.44 -17.50
N ARG A 33 -3.87 16.24 -17.61
CA ARG A 33 -3.72 15.16 -16.64
C ARG A 33 -2.71 14.15 -17.15
N GLY A 34 -1.82 13.69 -16.29
CA GLY A 34 -0.83 12.70 -16.67
C GLY A 34 -0.29 11.93 -15.49
N MET A 35 0.19 10.73 -15.75
CA MET A 35 0.86 9.86 -14.80
C MET A 35 2.20 9.41 -15.38
N TRP A 36 3.15 9.09 -14.51
CA TRP A 36 4.50 8.71 -14.91
C TRP A 36 4.81 7.28 -14.51
N LEU A 37 5.42 6.52 -15.41
CA LEU A 37 5.96 5.21 -15.13
C LEU A 37 7.48 5.30 -15.15
N LEU A 38 8.10 4.99 -14.04
CA LEU A 38 9.52 4.84 -13.84
C LEU A 38 9.87 3.39 -14.12
N VAL A 39 10.21 3.09 -15.37
CA VAL A 39 10.73 1.76 -15.70
C VAL A 39 12.17 1.71 -15.23
N ARG A 40 12.45 0.85 -14.26
CA ARG A 40 13.79 0.56 -13.76
C ARG A 40 14.17 -0.88 -14.10
N ARG A 41 15.42 -1.23 -13.90
CA ARG A 41 15.93 -2.57 -14.21
C ARG A 41 15.14 -3.70 -13.52
N GLN A 42 14.74 -3.53 -12.26
CA GLN A 42 14.11 -4.58 -11.45
C GLN A 42 12.63 -4.32 -11.12
N ALA A 43 12.16 -3.09 -11.28
CA ALA A 43 10.80 -2.69 -10.91
C ALA A 43 10.28 -1.60 -11.83
N VAL A 44 8.95 -1.48 -11.90
CA VAL A 44 8.27 -0.37 -12.57
C VAL A 44 7.41 0.33 -11.54
N ARG A 45 7.76 1.58 -11.24
CA ARG A 45 6.98 2.42 -10.33
C ARG A 45 6.11 3.37 -11.12
N VAL A 46 4.84 3.47 -10.79
CA VAL A 46 3.90 4.42 -11.40
C VAL A 46 3.56 5.47 -10.39
N VAL A 47 3.55 6.73 -10.81
CA VAL A 47 3.19 7.88 -9.99
C VAL A 47 2.08 8.64 -10.69
N CYS A 48 0.95 8.75 -10.00
CA CYS A 48 -0.20 9.53 -10.43
C CYS A 48 -0.31 10.76 -9.51
N PRO A 49 -0.38 11.99 -10.06
CA PRO A 49 -0.88 13.13 -9.28
C PRO A 49 -2.26 12.79 -8.70
N GLY A 50 -2.60 13.33 -7.54
CA GLY A 50 -3.89 13.15 -6.87
C GLY A 50 -5.08 13.77 -7.61
N HIS A 51 -5.27 13.43 -8.89
CA HIS A 51 -6.35 13.93 -9.74
C HIS A 51 -7.73 13.46 -9.25
N ASP A 52 -7.80 12.24 -8.69
CA ASP A 52 -8.99 11.69 -8.03
C ASP A 52 -8.55 10.69 -6.94
N GLU A 53 -8.29 11.23 -5.75
CA GLU A 53 -7.74 10.49 -4.61
C GLU A 53 -8.66 9.38 -4.10
N ALA A 54 -9.98 9.61 -4.13
CA ALA A 54 -10.96 8.60 -3.71
C ALA A 54 -10.92 7.40 -4.65
N ARG A 55 -10.83 7.65 -5.96
CA ARG A 55 -10.75 6.58 -6.95
C ARG A 55 -9.42 5.84 -6.89
N LEU A 56 -8.30 6.55 -6.69
CA LEU A 56 -6.98 5.95 -6.53
C LEU A 56 -6.90 5.04 -5.30
N ALA A 57 -7.50 5.43 -4.17
CA ALA A 57 -7.60 4.60 -2.97
C ALA A 57 -8.36 3.28 -3.24
N VAL A 58 -9.50 3.36 -3.94
CA VAL A 58 -10.32 2.17 -4.28
C VAL A 58 -9.60 1.24 -5.25
N LEU A 59 -8.81 1.81 -6.18
CA LEU A 59 -8.02 1.03 -7.13
C LEU A 59 -6.82 0.32 -6.47
N GLY A 60 -6.43 0.71 -5.24
CA GLY A 60 -5.31 0.09 -4.53
C GLY A 60 -3.97 0.81 -4.70
N TRP A 61 -4.00 2.11 -5.05
CA TRP A 61 -2.79 2.93 -5.08
C TRP A 61 -2.31 3.25 -3.66
N HIS A 62 -0.99 3.34 -3.48
CA HIS A 62 -0.39 3.77 -2.22
C HIS A 62 -0.55 5.29 -2.07
N ARG A 63 -0.97 5.70 -0.86
CA ARG A 63 -1.10 7.11 -0.50
C ARG A 63 0.26 7.79 -0.47
N PRO A 64 0.33 9.08 -0.86
CA PRO A 64 1.53 9.86 -0.66
C PRO A 64 1.74 10.18 0.83
N THR A 65 2.95 9.96 1.34
CA THR A 65 3.32 10.27 2.73
C THR A 65 3.70 11.74 2.94
N ASP A 66 4.30 12.39 1.93
CA ASP A 66 4.97 13.69 2.10
C ASP A 66 4.62 14.71 1.00
N GLY A 67 3.36 14.75 0.56
CA GLY A 67 2.92 15.66 -0.51
C GLY A 67 3.35 15.23 -1.93
N GLY A 68 3.83 13.98 -2.07
CA GLY A 68 4.10 13.35 -3.35
C GLY A 68 2.84 12.93 -4.11
N GLY A 69 3.01 12.36 -5.31
CA GLY A 69 1.92 11.70 -6.03
C GLY A 69 1.58 10.33 -5.44
N TRP A 70 0.34 9.89 -5.62
CA TRP A 70 -0.06 8.51 -5.39
C TRP A 70 0.81 7.58 -6.22
N TRP A 71 1.20 6.44 -5.68
CA TRP A 71 2.12 5.57 -6.38
C TRP A 71 1.76 4.09 -6.27
N TYR A 72 2.27 3.31 -7.20
CA TYR A 72 2.14 1.86 -7.25
C TYR A 72 3.44 1.30 -7.81
N GLU A 73 3.97 0.23 -7.23
CA GLU A 73 5.21 -0.38 -7.71
C GLU A 73 5.01 -1.88 -7.91
N ALA A 74 5.51 -2.39 -9.03
CA ALA A 74 5.50 -3.81 -9.33
C ALA A 74 6.89 -4.26 -9.78
N PRO A 75 7.30 -5.51 -9.45
CA PRO A 75 8.49 -6.13 -10.02
C PRO A 75 8.41 -6.18 -11.54
N ARG A 76 9.55 -6.08 -12.22
CA ARG A 76 9.63 -6.16 -13.68
C ARG A 76 9.70 -7.62 -14.17
N THR A 77 8.77 -8.45 -13.73
CA THR A 77 8.58 -9.81 -14.28
C THR A 77 7.46 -9.79 -15.33
N PRO A 78 7.46 -10.69 -16.33
CA PRO A 78 6.44 -10.70 -17.39
C PRO A 78 5.01 -10.69 -16.85
N GLU A 79 4.72 -11.50 -15.83
CA GLU A 79 3.39 -11.62 -15.21
C GLU A 79 2.98 -10.35 -14.45
N GLN A 80 3.95 -9.67 -13.84
CA GLN A 80 3.72 -8.43 -13.09
C GLN A 80 3.59 -7.23 -14.02
N VAL A 81 4.36 -7.18 -15.12
CA VAL A 81 4.26 -6.14 -16.15
C VAL A 81 2.93 -6.23 -16.88
N GLU A 82 2.40 -7.44 -17.13
CA GLU A 82 1.06 -7.62 -17.68
C GLU A 82 -0.02 -7.07 -16.75
N ARG A 83 0.00 -7.48 -15.47
CA ARG A 83 -0.94 -6.97 -14.45
C ARG A 83 -0.83 -5.46 -14.26
N LEU A 84 0.39 -4.93 -14.20
CA LEU A 84 0.66 -3.50 -14.11
C LEU A 84 0.09 -2.75 -15.31
N SER A 85 0.26 -3.27 -16.53
CA SER A 85 -0.22 -2.61 -17.74
C SER A 85 -1.74 -2.51 -17.77
N VAL A 86 -2.44 -3.56 -17.32
CA VAL A 86 -3.90 -3.53 -17.14
C VAL A 86 -4.30 -2.53 -16.06
N PHE A 87 -3.60 -2.52 -14.92
CA PHE A 87 -3.85 -1.62 -13.79
C PHE A 87 -3.67 -0.14 -14.16
N VAL A 88 -2.57 0.21 -14.82
CA VAL A 88 -2.27 1.57 -15.28
C VAL A 88 -3.32 2.02 -16.29
N THR A 89 -3.69 1.14 -17.22
CA THR A 89 -4.67 1.45 -18.25
C THR A 89 -6.08 1.64 -17.68
N ARG A 90 -6.46 0.81 -16.70
CA ARG A 90 -7.70 0.99 -15.92
C ARG A 90 -7.71 2.31 -15.16
N THR A 91 -6.59 2.65 -14.51
CA THR A 91 -6.48 3.93 -13.81
C THR A 91 -6.56 5.10 -14.78
N ALA A 92 -5.93 5.00 -15.95
CA ALA A 92 -6.02 6.03 -16.98
C ALA A 92 -7.45 6.24 -17.48
N ALA A 93 -8.21 5.15 -17.63
CA ALA A 93 -9.62 5.18 -18.06
C ALA A 93 -10.55 5.87 -17.05
N GLU A 94 -10.25 5.77 -15.76
CA GLU A 94 -11.07 6.31 -14.68
C GLU A 94 -10.64 7.72 -14.25
N VAL A 95 -9.33 7.99 -14.24
CA VAL A 95 -8.76 9.22 -13.64
C VAL A 95 -8.31 10.24 -14.69
N LEU A 96 -7.77 9.79 -15.83
CA LEU A 96 -7.21 10.68 -16.85
C LEU A 96 -8.23 11.00 -17.95
N THR A 97 -8.85 9.99 -18.57
CA THR A 97 -9.80 10.16 -19.68
C THR A 97 -10.63 8.91 -19.93
N HIS A 98 -11.90 9.10 -20.30
CA HIS A 98 -12.75 7.99 -20.75
C HIS A 98 -12.55 7.62 -22.24
N ARG A 99 -11.79 8.43 -22.99
CA ARG A 99 -11.51 8.21 -24.41
C ARG A 99 -10.10 7.65 -24.61
N PRO A 100 -9.94 6.39 -25.05
CA PRO A 100 -8.64 5.75 -25.20
C PRO A 100 -7.75 6.45 -26.25
N GLY A 101 -8.34 6.94 -27.35
CA GLY A 101 -7.60 7.69 -28.37
C GLY A 101 -7.06 9.06 -27.93
N ALA A 102 -7.42 9.55 -26.73
CA ALA A 102 -6.90 10.79 -26.17
C ALA A 102 -5.64 10.57 -25.31
N LEU A 103 -5.27 9.31 -25.03
CA LEU A 103 -4.06 8.99 -24.29
C LEU A 103 -2.84 9.02 -25.21
N SER A 104 -1.82 9.73 -24.76
CA SER A 104 -0.49 9.73 -25.34
C SER A 104 0.47 9.05 -24.37
N CYS A 105 1.27 8.12 -24.86
CA CYS A 105 2.37 7.51 -24.12
C CYS A 105 3.68 7.96 -24.76
N ARG A 106 4.53 8.68 -24.02
CA ARG A 106 5.82 9.15 -24.52
C ARG A 106 6.94 8.86 -23.53
N PRO A 107 8.13 8.43 -23.99
CA PRO A 107 9.31 8.41 -23.13
C PRO A 107 9.74 9.85 -22.82
N VAL A 108 10.02 10.11 -21.55
CA VAL A 108 10.45 11.41 -21.05
C VAL A 108 11.83 11.25 -20.41
N PRO A 109 12.80 12.13 -20.71
CA PRO A 109 14.08 12.11 -20.02
C PRO A 109 13.88 12.39 -18.52
N PRO A 110 14.58 11.69 -17.61
CA PRO A 110 14.39 11.80 -16.15
C PRO A 110 14.57 13.23 -15.59
N ALA A 111 15.22 14.13 -16.34
CA ALA A 111 15.45 15.53 -15.97
C ALA A 111 14.22 16.45 -16.08
N ALA A 112 13.09 16.00 -16.65
CA ALA A 112 11.90 16.84 -16.83
C ALA A 112 11.00 16.95 -15.57
N ARG A 113 11.40 16.36 -14.43
CA ARG A 113 10.62 16.34 -13.17
C ARG A 113 10.66 17.63 -12.34
N ARG A 114 11.27 18.71 -12.83
CA ARG A 114 11.01 20.03 -12.24
C ARG A 114 9.68 20.52 -12.79
N GLY A 115 8.72 20.72 -11.89
CA GLY A 115 7.39 21.19 -12.21
C GLY A 115 7.38 22.49 -13.02
N PRO A 116 6.19 22.94 -13.47
CA PRO A 116 6.02 24.21 -14.16
C PRO A 116 6.19 25.39 -13.19
N GLU A 117 7.39 25.60 -12.67
CA GLU A 117 7.83 26.78 -11.93
C GLU A 117 9.17 27.26 -12.48
N ALA A 118 9.15 27.69 -13.74
CA ALA A 118 10.19 28.56 -14.30
C ALA A 118 9.64 29.31 -15.53
N ARG A 119 8.45 29.88 -15.40
CA ARG A 119 8.02 30.99 -16.25
C ARG A 119 7.36 32.06 -15.41
N SER A 120 8.16 32.70 -14.55
CA SER A 120 8.12 34.15 -14.38
C SER A 120 9.16 34.61 -13.37
N ALA A 121 9.71 35.78 -13.66
CA ALA A 121 10.42 36.70 -12.77
C ALA A 121 11.95 36.55 -12.69
N ALA A 122 12.64 37.11 -13.70
CA ALA A 122 13.78 37.98 -13.47
C ALA A 122 13.92 38.99 -14.63
N GLY A 123 13.11 40.05 -14.58
CA GLY A 123 13.37 41.32 -15.26
C GLY A 123 13.17 42.44 -14.23
N PRO A 124 14.14 43.36 -14.05
CA PRO A 124 14.07 44.39 -13.00
C PRO A 124 13.03 45.47 -13.35
N GLY A 125 12.41 46.05 -12.31
CA GLY A 125 11.25 46.97 -12.34
C GLY A 125 11.47 48.35 -13.01
N PRO A 126 10.74 49.44 -12.64
CA PRO A 126 9.89 49.63 -11.45
C PRO A 126 8.55 50.40 -11.68
N THR A 127 7.82 50.58 -10.56
CA THR A 127 6.86 51.67 -10.23
C THR A 127 5.49 51.73 -10.93
N THR A 128 4.40 51.61 -10.16
CA THR A 128 3.60 52.79 -9.74
C THR A 128 2.51 52.45 -8.71
N ARG A 129 2.37 53.42 -7.81
CA ARG A 129 1.43 53.69 -6.72
C ARG A 129 -0.05 53.70 -7.16
N SER A 130 -0.96 53.18 -6.33
CA SER A 130 -2.24 53.83 -5.91
C SER A 130 -3.14 52.84 -5.16
N VAL A 131 -3.34 53.04 -3.84
CA VAL A 131 -4.48 53.68 -3.17
C VAL A 131 -5.65 52.73 -2.85
N ALA A 132 -5.82 52.58 -1.52
CA ALA A 132 -6.97 52.25 -0.70
C ALA A 132 -8.33 52.00 -1.36
N THR A 133 -9.10 51.08 -0.77
CA THR A 133 -10.45 51.35 -0.22
C THR A 133 -10.90 50.20 0.71
N ARG A 134 -11.25 50.56 1.97
CA ARG A 134 -12.02 49.78 2.96
C ARG A 134 -13.49 49.71 2.47
N PRO A 135 -14.29 48.68 2.78
CA PRO A 135 -14.96 48.62 4.08
C PRO A 135 -15.20 47.20 4.65
N ALA A 136 -15.15 47.09 5.98
CA ALA A 136 -15.97 46.15 6.78
C ALA A 136 -17.39 46.79 6.94
N PRO A 137 -18.50 46.09 7.30
CA PRO A 137 -18.58 45.20 8.47
C PRO A 137 -19.59 44.02 8.37
N ASN A 138 -19.44 43.01 9.24
CA ASN A 138 -20.53 42.40 10.04
C ASN A 138 -19.90 41.35 10.96
N GLU A 139 -19.83 41.56 12.28
CA GLU A 139 -20.89 41.45 13.31
C GLU A 139 -21.02 40.01 13.84
N SER A 140 -21.03 39.92 15.16
CA SER A 140 -20.70 38.80 16.01
C SER A 140 -21.86 37.83 16.28
N ALA A 141 -21.58 36.51 16.20
CA ALA A 141 -21.97 35.38 17.08
C ALA A 141 -23.49 35.15 17.41
N PRO A 142 -23.95 34.03 18.07
CA PRO A 142 -23.24 32.85 18.59
C PRO A 142 -23.97 31.47 18.37
N VAL A 143 -23.29 30.37 18.77
CA VAL A 143 -23.72 28.98 19.13
C VAL A 143 -25.05 28.37 18.67
N GLU A 144 -24.98 27.17 18.07
CA GLU A 144 -25.82 26.03 18.48
C GLU A 144 -25.04 24.70 18.35
N VAL A 145 -24.84 24.06 19.51
CA VAL A 145 -24.35 22.69 19.66
C VAL A 145 -25.51 21.76 19.36
N THR A 146 -25.37 20.89 18.35
CA THR A 146 -26.16 19.65 18.30
C THR A 146 -25.17 18.50 18.16
N GLN A 147 -24.86 17.92 19.33
CA GLN A 147 -24.45 16.52 19.42
C GLN A 147 -25.56 15.68 18.80
N VAL A 148 -25.21 14.87 17.81
CA VAL A 148 -26.01 13.68 17.48
C VAL A 148 -25.20 12.50 18.03
N GLU A 149 -25.70 11.97 19.14
CA GLU A 149 -25.25 10.72 19.73
C GLU A 149 -25.38 9.54 18.75
N PRO A 150 -24.61 8.47 18.99
CA PRO A 150 -24.52 7.32 18.11
C PRO A 150 -25.78 6.46 18.23
N THR A 151 -26.55 6.37 17.15
CA THR A 151 -27.60 5.35 17.02
C THR A 151 -26.95 3.99 16.82
N ALA A 152 -26.92 3.19 17.88
CA ALA A 152 -26.80 1.75 17.81
C ALA A 152 -28.09 1.16 17.22
N ALA A 153 -28.00 0.55 16.04
CA ALA A 153 -28.86 -0.57 15.62
C ALA A 153 -28.32 -1.16 14.31
N GLY A 154 -27.58 -2.26 14.46
CA GLY A 154 -27.10 -3.08 13.35
C GLY A 154 -26.54 -4.38 13.89
N THR A 155 -27.35 -5.18 14.59
CA THR A 155 -27.04 -6.58 14.87
C THR A 155 -27.11 -7.36 13.56
N ALA A 156 -26.02 -7.29 12.79
CA ALA A 156 -25.62 -8.38 11.91
C ALA A 156 -25.16 -9.55 12.81
N PRO A 157 -25.22 -10.81 12.35
CA PRO A 157 -24.61 -11.93 13.09
C PRO A 157 -23.17 -11.51 13.44
N THR A 158 -22.87 -11.48 14.74
CA THR A 158 -21.51 -11.23 15.22
C THR A 158 -20.68 -12.42 14.79
N GLU A 159 -20.18 -12.37 13.55
CA GLU A 159 -19.12 -13.27 13.14
C GLU A 159 -18.04 -13.14 14.20
N PRO A 160 -17.63 -14.26 14.82
CA PRO A 160 -16.63 -14.20 15.87
C PRO A 160 -15.39 -13.56 15.28
N THR A 161 -14.95 -12.45 15.87
CA THR A 161 -13.73 -11.76 15.44
C THR A 161 -12.59 -12.77 15.42
N VAL A 162 -11.66 -12.64 14.47
CA VAL A 162 -10.48 -13.52 14.35
C VAL A 162 -9.81 -13.78 15.71
N ALA A 163 -9.67 -12.75 16.55
CA ALA A 163 -9.14 -12.86 17.91
C ALA A 163 -9.91 -13.83 18.82
N ALA A 164 -11.24 -13.86 18.74
CA ALA A 164 -12.10 -14.77 19.51
C ALA A 164 -12.01 -16.21 18.99
N VAL A 165 -11.92 -16.39 17.66
CA VAL A 165 -11.73 -17.72 17.05
C VAL A 165 -10.37 -18.31 17.44
N LEU A 166 -9.31 -17.49 17.41
CA LEU A 166 -7.96 -17.89 17.82
C LEU A 166 -7.91 -18.24 19.31
N ALA A 167 -8.51 -17.44 20.19
CA ALA A 167 -8.60 -17.77 21.62
C ALA A 167 -9.30 -19.12 21.86
N ALA A 168 -10.43 -19.35 21.19
CA ALA A 168 -11.15 -20.61 21.31
C ALA A 168 -10.36 -21.81 20.75
N ALA A 169 -9.52 -21.62 19.71
CA ALA A 169 -8.63 -22.66 19.21
C ALA A 169 -7.50 -22.99 20.21
N VAL A 170 -6.96 -21.98 20.91
CA VAL A 170 -6.00 -22.18 22.01
C VAL A 170 -6.64 -22.99 23.14
N ASP A 171 -7.85 -22.64 23.57
CA ASP A 171 -8.59 -23.37 24.62
C ASP A 171 -8.81 -24.84 24.26
N ARG A 172 -9.12 -25.11 22.99
CA ARG A 172 -9.28 -26.47 22.43
C ARG A 172 -7.96 -27.19 22.14
N ARG A 173 -6.82 -26.51 22.28
CA ARG A 173 -5.48 -26.99 21.85
C ARG A 173 -5.44 -27.41 20.37
N ASP A 174 -6.22 -26.73 19.54
CA ASP A 174 -6.36 -27.00 18.11
C ASP A 174 -5.38 -26.14 17.31
N LEU A 175 -4.11 -26.55 17.29
CA LEU A 175 -3.05 -25.84 16.56
C LEU A 175 -3.27 -25.80 15.03
N PRO A 176 -3.74 -26.88 14.36
CA PRO A 176 -4.08 -26.81 12.95
C PRO A 176 -5.20 -25.82 12.65
N GLY A 177 -6.29 -25.84 13.43
CA GLY A 177 -7.40 -24.89 13.28
C GLY A 177 -7.01 -23.46 13.63
N TYR A 178 -6.12 -23.27 14.61
CA TYR A 178 -5.51 -21.98 14.93
C TYR A 178 -4.75 -21.42 13.73
N LEU A 179 -3.86 -22.21 13.11
CA LEU A 179 -3.09 -21.78 11.94
C LEU A 179 -3.96 -21.59 10.70
N GLY A 180 -4.99 -22.41 10.50
CA GLY A 180 -5.95 -22.22 9.40
C GLY A 180 -6.74 -20.92 9.54
N THR A 181 -7.16 -20.59 10.77
CA THR A 181 -7.81 -19.30 11.07
C THR A 181 -6.84 -18.14 10.86
N LEU A 182 -5.60 -18.28 11.33
CA LEU A 182 -4.58 -17.25 11.22
C LEU A 182 -4.20 -16.99 9.76
N ALA A 183 -4.06 -18.04 8.94
CA ALA A 183 -3.75 -17.93 7.51
C ALA A 183 -4.78 -17.08 6.74
N GLY A 184 -6.06 -17.14 7.15
CA GLY A 184 -7.13 -16.31 6.58
C GLY A 184 -7.19 -14.88 7.11
N ALA A 185 -6.34 -14.52 8.06
CA ALA A 185 -6.34 -13.20 8.71
C ALA A 185 -5.21 -12.30 8.18
N THR A 186 -5.44 -10.99 8.27
CA THR A 186 -4.36 -10.00 8.13
C THR A 186 -3.61 -9.90 9.45
N VAL A 187 -2.28 -10.00 9.39
CA VAL A 187 -1.39 -9.86 10.54
C VAL A 187 -0.48 -8.66 10.39
N CYS A 188 -0.14 -8.03 11.51
CA CYS A 188 0.82 -6.94 11.61
C CYS A 188 2.16 -7.51 12.08
N VAL A 189 3.25 -7.23 11.36
CA VAL A 189 4.59 -7.70 11.69
C VAL A 189 5.50 -6.49 11.89
N PRO A 190 6.12 -6.31 13.07
CA PRO A 190 6.96 -5.16 13.35
C PRO A 190 8.29 -5.24 12.60
N LEU A 191 8.81 -4.07 12.26
CA LEU A 191 10.07 -3.90 11.54
C LEU A 191 11.11 -3.25 12.46
N ALA A 192 12.36 -3.71 12.34
CA ALA A 192 13.51 -3.19 13.08
C ALA A 192 13.97 -1.81 12.57
N GLY A 193 13.41 -1.35 11.45
CA GLY A 193 13.67 -0.06 10.83
C GLY A 193 12.83 0.10 9.56
N GLU A 194 12.96 1.24 8.89
CA GLU A 194 12.29 1.41 7.59
C GLU A 194 12.93 0.49 6.54
N PRO A 195 12.13 -0.18 5.71
CA PRO A 195 12.63 -1.04 4.65
C PRO A 195 13.38 -0.19 3.62
N ALA A 196 14.69 -0.44 3.49
CA ALA A 196 15.52 0.19 2.48
C ALA A 196 15.61 -0.72 1.24
N PRO A 197 15.59 -0.16 0.02
CA PRO A 197 15.49 -0.92 -1.22
C PRO A 197 16.68 -1.86 -1.50
N ASP A 198 17.85 -1.57 -0.93
CA ASP A 198 19.08 -2.36 -1.11
C ASP A 198 19.42 -3.22 0.13
N ALA A 199 18.53 -3.25 1.13
CA ALA A 199 18.74 -3.99 2.36
C ALA A 199 17.79 -5.18 2.46
N SER A 200 18.21 -6.22 3.21
CA SER A 200 17.28 -7.26 3.64
C SER A 200 16.12 -6.61 4.39
N PHE A 201 14.90 -7.10 4.13
CA PHE A 201 13.71 -6.56 4.77
C PHE A 201 13.91 -6.62 6.29
N PRO A 202 13.78 -5.49 7.01
CA PRO A 202 14.22 -5.37 8.39
C PRO A 202 13.18 -6.00 9.32
N TRP A 203 12.94 -7.30 9.21
CA TRP A 203 12.05 -8.03 10.10
C TRP A 203 12.55 -7.90 11.54
N THR A 204 11.67 -7.55 12.47
CA THR A 204 12.00 -7.67 13.89
C THR A 204 11.94 -9.14 14.26
N VAL A 205 13.02 -9.68 14.81
CA VAL A 205 13.08 -11.07 15.29
C VAL A 205 13.29 -11.04 16.80
N VAL A 206 12.53 -11.85 17.52
CA VAL A 206 12.64 -12.01 18.98
C VAL A 206 13.17 -13.40 19.32
N GLY A 207 13.92 -13.51 20.41
CA GLY A 207 14.35 -14.82 20.92
C GLY A 207 13.27 -15.45 21.80
N ASP A 208 13.08 -16.76 21.70
CA ASP A 208 12.38 -17.53 22.72
C ASP A 208 13.23 -17.69 24.01
N ALA A 209 12.74 -18.43 25.01
CA ALA A 209 13.48 -18.67 26.25
C ALA A 209 14.83 -19.39 26.08
N THR A 210 15.04 -20.03 24.92
CA THR A 210 16.28 -20.71 24.54
C THR A 210 17.18 -19.86 23.62
N GLY A 211 16.71 -18.68 23.21
CA GLY A 211 17.38 -17.81 22.24
C GLY A 211 17.11 -18.16 20.78
N THR A 212 16.16 -19.05 20.49
CA THR A 212 15.78 -19.41 19.12
C THR A 212 15.03 -18.24 18.47
N PRO A 213 15.35 -17.87 17.21
CA PRO A 213 14.71 -16.75 16.53
C PRO A 213 13.24 -17.05 16.22
N LEU A 214 12.37 -16.14 16.60
CA LEU A 214 10.93 -16.14 16.30
C LEU A 214 10.54 -14.81 15.64
N LEU A 215 9.74 -14.89 14.58
CA LEU A 215 9.09 -13.73 13.98
C LEU A 215 7.80 -13.43 14.75
N PRO A 216 7.71 -12.27 15.46
CA PRO A 216 6.49 -11.87 16.12
C PRO A 216 5.47 -11.36 15.10
N VAL A 217 4.26 -11.90 15.14
CA VAL A 217 3.12 -11.44 14.33
C VAL A 217 1.97 -11.09 15.25
N PHE A 218 1.24 -10.05 14.90
CA PHE A 218 0.14 -9.54 15.70
C PHE A 218 -1.15 -9.59 14.91
N THR A 219 -2.24 -10.02 15.54
CA THR A 219 -3.55 -10.10 14.89
C THR A 219 -4.27 -8.75 14.83
N SER A 220 -3.68 -7.72 15.45
CA SER A 220 -4.22 -6.37 15.51
C SER A 220 -3.11 -5.34 15.77
N PRO A 221 -3.18 -4.12 15.22
CA PRO A 221 -2.24 -3.03 15.52
C PRO A 221 -2.17 -2.67 17.00
N GLU A 222 -3.28 -2.80 17.74
CA GLU A 222 -3.33 -2.53 19.19
C GLU A 222 -2.48 -3.54 19.98
N ALA A 223 -2.51 -4.81 19.59
CA ALA A 223 -1.66 -5.84 20.18
C ALA A 223 -0.17 -5.61 19.86
N LEU A 224 0.12 -5.11 18.65
CA LEU A 224 1.48 -4.71 18.27
C LEU A 224 1.95 -3.54 19.14
N ALA A 225 1.18 -2.46 19.22
CA ALA A 225 1.52 -1.28 20.01
C ALA A 225 1.68 -1.61 21.50
N ALA A 226 0.85 -2.51 22.05
CA ALA A 226 0.99 -2.99 23.42
C ALA A 226 2.30 -3.75 23.68
N PHE A 227 2.85 -4.43 22.67
CA PHE A 227 4.08 -5.21 22.77
C PHE A 227 5.34 -4.38 22.46
N THR A 228 5.30 -3.54 21.43
CA THR A 228 6.46 -2.80 20.92
C THR A 228 6.52 -1.34 21.39
N GLY A 229 5.42 -0.81 21.91
CA GLY A 229 5.20 0.64 22.08
C GLY A 229 4.68 1.31 20.81
N ASP A 230 4.24 2.57 20.94
CA ASP A 230 3.72 3.38 19.84
C ASP A 230 4.83 3.79 18.85
N GLY A 231 4.46 3.93 17.56
CA GLY A 231 5.34 4.49 16.53
C GLY A 231 6.36 3.50 15.94
N VAL A 232 6.24 2.21 16.25
CA VAL A 232 7.07 1.16 15.63
C VAL A 232 6.55 0.88 14.22
N PRO A 233 7.42 0.93 13.18
CA PRO A 233 7.02 0.59 11.83
C PRO A 233 6.59 -0.87 11.78
N PHE A 234 5.49 -1.15 11.10
CA PHE A 234 4.99 -2.50 10.89
C PHE A 234 4.45 -2.65 9.49
N VAL A 235 4.43 -3.88 9.00
CA VAL A 235 3.75 -4.26 7.76
C VAL A 235 2.48 -5.04 8.12
N ALA A 236 1.37 -4.70 7.48
CA ALA A 236 0.13 -5.48 7.56
C ALA A 236 -0.01 -6.30 6.27
N LEU A 237 -0.07 -7.61 6.38
CA LEU A 237 -0.16 -8.51 5.24
C LEU A 237 -1.08 -9.70 5.53
N PRO A 238 -1.67 -10.34 4.50
CA PRO A 238 -2.32 -11.63 4.67
C PRO A 238 -1.32 -12.63 5.26
N CYS A 239 -1.72 -13.34 6.31
CA CYS A 239 -0.82 -14.30 6.95
C CYS A 239 -0.53 -15.50 6.03
N ALA A 240 -1.44 -15.82 5.10
CA ALA A 240 -1.20 -16.81 4.05
C ALA A 240 0.04 -16.44 3.21
N ASP A 241 0.13 -15.18 2.75
CA ASP A 241 1.28 -14.71 1.96
C ASP A 241 2.58 -14.82 2.75
N LEU A 242 2.53 -14.50 4.05
CA LEU A 242 3.69 -14.65 4.95
C LEU A 242 4.11 -16.12 5.11
N PHE A 243 3.16 -17.06 5.17
CA PHE A 243 3.46 -18.49 5.26
C PHE A 243 4.00 -19.08 3.95
N GLU A 244 3.56 -18.56 2.81
CA GLU A 244 4.07 -18.98 1.50
C GLU A 244 5.48 -18.45 1.23
N ASP A 245 5.73 -17.18 1.56
CA ASP A 245 7.03 -16.50 1.40
C ASP A 245 7.69 -16.24 2.75
N TRP A 246 7.87 -17.32 3.53
CA TRP A 246 8.41 -17.21 4.88
C TRP A 246 9.85 -16.67 4.86
N PRO A 247 10.16 -15.56 5.59
CA PRO A 247 11.40 -14.81 5.40
C PRO A 247 12.69 -15.61 5.63
N ASP A 248 12.70 -16.51 6.62
CA ASP A 248 13.83 -17.36 6.92
C ASP A 248 13.32 -18.69 7.52
N PRO A 249 13.62 -19.84 6.88
CA PRO A 249 13.13 -21.14 7.32
C PRO A 249 13.69 -21.59 8.68
N SER A 250 14.72 -20.92 9.22
CA SER A 250 15.25 -21.16 10.56
C SER A 250 14.47 -20.44 11.66
N TRP A 251 13.58 -19.50 11.31
CA TRP A 251 12.80 -18.73 12.28
C TRP A 251 11.48 -19.42 12.58
N GLY A 252 11.09 -19.42 13.86
CA GLY A 252 9.76 -19.80 14.29
C GLY A 252 8.77 -18.64 14.24
N LEU A 253 7.54 -18.91 14.67
CA LEU A 253 6.43 -17.95 14.70
C LEU A 253 6.06 -17.64 16.15
N ALA A 254 5.87 -16.36 16.48
CA ALA A 254 5.27 -15.93 17.74
C ALA A 254 4.02 -15.08 17.45
N VAL A 255 2.82 -15.58 17.74
CA VAL A 255 1.57 -14.87 17.50
C VAL A 255 1.13 -14.16 18.78
N ASP A 256 0.84 -12.87 18.69
CA ASP A 256 0.45 -11.98 19.78
C ASP A 256 1.19 -12.27 21.10
N PRO A 257 2.54 -12.22 21.12
CA PRO A 257 3.32 -12.48 22.32
C PRO A 257 2.89 -11.56 23.47
N GLY A 258 2.71 -12.13 24.67
CA GLY A 258 2.23 -11.40 25.85
C GLY A 258 0.70 -11.32 25.97
N SER A 259 -0.06 -11.88 25.04
CA SER A 259 -1.52 -11.98 25.12
C SER A 259 -2.01 -13.34 25.64
N ALA A 260 -3.29 -13.43 26.04
CA ALA A 260 -3.91 -14.70 26.45
C ALA A 260 -4.07 -15.72 25.30
N ARG A 261 -3.94 -15.25 24.04
CA ARG A 261 -3.99 -16.07 22.83
C ARG A 261 -2.60 -16.33 22.24
N ALA A 262 -1.55 -16.04 23.00
CA ALA A 262 -0.18 -16.15 22.53
C ALA A 262 0.17 -17.59 22.17
N VAL A 263 0.74 -17.78 20.98
CA VAL A 263 1.26 -19.08 20.52
C VAL A 263 2.67 -18.86 19.99
N ALA A 264 3.62 -19.63 20.50
CA ALA A 264 4.98 -19.67 19.99
C ALA A 264 5.27 -21.06 19.41
N LEU A 265 5.73 -21.09 18.16
CA LEU A 265 6.09 -22.30 17.43
C LEU A 265 7.54 -22.18 16.96
N ALA A 266 8.39 -23.12 17.35
CA ALA A 266 9.73 -23.23 16.79
C ALA A 266 9.67 -23.60 15.30
N ALA A 267 10.70 -23.24 14.53
CA ALA A 267 10.76 -23.45 13.08
C ALA A 267 10.39 -24.89 12.61
N PRO A 268 10.88 -25.97 13.25
CA PRO A 268 10.52 -27.33 12.83
C PRO A 268 9.03 -27.65 13.02
N ALA A 269 8.42 -27.12 14.08
CA ALA A 269 7.00 -27.32 14.38
C ALA A 269 6.12 -26.53 13.42
N LEU A 270 6.52 -25.29 13.10
CA LEU A 270 5.84 -24.45 12.10
C LEU A 270 5.85 -25.14 10.72
N ALA A 271 7.01 -25.59 10.25
CA ALA A 271 7.14 -26.26 8.97
C ALA A 271 6.28 -27.53 8.86
N ALA A 272 6.25 -28.34 9.94
CA ALA A 272 5.42 -29.54 10.00
C ALA A 272 3.92 -29.22 9.90
N LEU A 273 3.47 -28.18 10.61
CA LEU A 273 2.06 -27.76 10.62
C LEU A 273 1.62 -27.10 9.31
N LEU A 274 2.46 -26.26 8.70
CA LEU A 274 2.19 -25.70 7.37
C LEU A 274 2.03 -26.80 6.32
N THR A 275 2.93 -27.79 6.34
CA THR A 275 2.85 -28.96 5.44
C THR A 275 1.58 -29.79 5.68
N ALA A 276 1.14 -29.90 6.94
CA ALA A 276 -0.09 -30.62 7.28
C ALA A 276 -1.35 -29.89 6.79
N ASN A 277 -1.39 -28.56 6.93
CA ASN A 277 -2.53 -27.74 6.53
C ASN A 277 -2.72 -27.68 5.01
N VAL A 278 -1.64 -27.70 4.22
CA VAL A 278 -1.71 -27.77 2.75
C VAL A 278 -2.34 -29.09 2.26
N ARG A 279 -2.23 -30.18 3.03
CA ARG A 279 -2.83 -31.48 2.65
C ARG A 279 -4.30 -31.62 3.02
N THR A 280 -4.85 -30.69 3.79
CA THR A 280 -6.23 -30.75 4.31
C THR A 280 -7.18 -29.73 3.66
N GLY A 281 -6.67 -28.82 2.83
CA GLY A 281 -7.46 -27.93 1.97
C GLY A 281 -7.67 -28.52 0.58
#